data_AF-A0A5J4YK94-F1
#
_entry.id   AF-A0A5J4YK94-F1
#
_cell.length_a   1.000
_cell.length_b   1.000
_cell.length_c   1.000
_cell.angle_alpha   90.00
_cell.angle_beta   90.00
_cell.angle_gamma   90.00
#
_symmetry.space_group_name_H-M   'P 1'
#
loop_
_entity.id
_entity.type
_entity.pdbx_description
1 polymer ?
#
loop_
_entity_poly.entity_id
_entity_poly.type
_entity_poly.pdbx_seq_one_letter_code
_entity_poly.pdbx_strand_id
1 'polypeptide(L)'
;MLHSIKKASFKVAAKAEPEHEEFLELKQRIANMVKTLTESATQLDKAEMHWQTLFAEQKQTAENFANLYPDDDDLRKIAKTAVEVTAEVERSAAQSRESSTYVAINKQVKAFLAEYKTLESEYKQLTDAKTEFEMYRKKCDDLEKARRPDEERILRNATKFDEAKLSYEQNVETVIQHQKQFYAKRKEVFRAAFVSYWLAHGMHMDHLKAKIGPVNAYAKSCEKDLVNLNIASIRGDENLHTPSKGARLPRELATGVAL
;
A
#
# COMPACT_ATOMS: atom_id res chain seq x y z
N MET A 1 38.12 -0.42 17.07
CA MET A 1 38.09 0.89 16.37
C MET A 1 39.11 1.00 15.23
N LEU A 2 40.40 0.69 15.41
CA LEU A 2 41.38 0.75 14.31
C LEU A 2 41.08 -0.21 13.14
N HIS A 3 40.51 -1.38 13.42
CA HIS A 3 40.15 -2.38 12.41
C HIS A 3 38.95 -1.96 11.54
N SER A 4 37.97 -1.27 12.14
CA SER A 4 36.80 -0.73 11.45
C SER A 4 37.13 0.53 10.64
N ILE A 5 38.04 1.37 11.14
CA ILE A 5 38.55 2.55 10.39
C ILE A 5 39.37 2.11 9.18
N LYS A 6 40.25 1.10 9.31
CA LYS A 6 40.97 0.54 8.14
C LYS A 6 40.02 -0.06 7.10
N LYS A 7 39.01 -0.84 7.50
CA LYS A 7 37.99 -1.37 6.56
C LYS A 7 37.30 -0.25 5.76
N ALA A 8 37.00 0.90 6.38
CA ALA A 8 36.38 2.03 5.69
C ALA A 8 37.31 2.70 4.66
N SER A 9 38.61 2.77 4.93
CA SER A 9 39.61 3.39 4.02
C SER A 9 39.94 2.53 2.79
N PHE A 10 39.75 1.21 2.85
CA PHE A 10 40.01 0.31 1.72
C PHE A 10 38.94 0.37 0.60
N LYS A 11 37.76 0.91 0.90
CA LYS A 11 36.59 0.97 -0.01
C LYS A 11 36.81 1.80 -1.30
N VAL A 12 37.93 2.50 -1.44
CA VAL A 12 38.15 3.55 -2.46
C VAL A 12 39.33 3.25 -3.42
N ALA A 13 40.16 2.23 -3.19
CA ALA A 13 41.51 2.19 -3.81
C ALA A 13 41.98 0.83 -4.39
N ALA A 14 41.10 -0.05 -4.85
CA ALA A 14 41.46 -1.29 -5.55
C ALA A 14 40.63 -1.47 -6.83
N LYS A 15 41.19 -2.15 -7.85
CA LYS A 15 40.40 -2.75 -8.93
C LYS A 15 39.58 -3.87 -8.29
N ALA A 16 38.40 -3.50 -7.79
CA ALA A 16 37.46 -4.40 -7.14
C ALA A 16 37.14 -5.58 -8.07
N GLU A 17 36.95 -6.76 -7.49
CA GLU A 17 36.45 -7.88 -8.28
C GLU A 17 34.99 -7.56 -8.66
N PRO A 18 34.58 -7.78 -9.93
CA PRO A 18 33.20 -7.53 -10.32
C PRO A 18 32.25 -8.33 -9.43
N GLU A 19 31.16 -7.70 -9.00
CA GLU A 19 30.11 -8.42 -8.26
C GLU A 19 29.48 -9.49 -9.15
N HIS A 20 28.98 -10.55 -8.51
CA HIS A 20 28.32 -11.64 -9.22
C HIS A 20 27.10 -11.09 -9.99
N GLU A 21 27.10 -11.23 -11.32
CA GLU A 21 26.10 -10.59 -12.20
C GLU A 21 24.68 -11.02 -11.84
N GLU A 22 24.48 -12.31 -11.59
CA GLU A 22 23.18 -12.86 -11.18
C GLU A 22 22.67 -12.25 -9.87
N PHE A 23 23.56 -12.00 -8.89
CA PHE A 23 23.20 -11.35 -7.64
C PHE A 23 22.73 -9.91 -7.87
N LEU A 24 23.46 -9.14 -8.70
CA LEU A 24 23.10 -7.77 -9.03
C LEU A 24 21.77 -7.69 -9.76
N GLU A 25 21.55 -8.57 -10.74
CA GLU A 25 20.32 -8.61 -11.52
C GLU A 25 19.12 -8.94 -10.64
N LEU A 26 19.20 -9.99 -9.82
CA LEU A 26 18.14 -10.38 -8.90
C LEU A 26 17.89 -9.30 -7.84
N LYS A 27 18.94 -8.71 -7.28
CA LYS A 27 18.83 -7.60 -6.33
C LYS A 27 18.05 -6.43 -6.92
N GLN A 28 18.36 -6.03 -8.16
CA GLN A 28 17.65 -4.93 -8.84
C GLN A 28 16.19 -5.29 -9.13
N ARG A 29 15.92 -6.49 -9.63
CA ARG A 29 14.55 -6.97 -9.89
C ARG A 29 13.70 -7.02 -8.63
N ILE A 30 14.28 -7.50 -7.52
CA ILE A 30 13.63 -7.54 -6.22
C ILE A 30 13.37 -6.13 -5.69
N ALA A 31 14.36 -5.23 -5.76
CA ALA A 31 14.20 -3.85 -5.31
C ALA A 31 13.07 -3.12 -6.05
N ASN A 32 12.99 -3.28 -7.38
CA ASN A 32 11.92 -2.71 -8.19
C ASN A 32 10.55 -3.27 -7.79
N MET A 33 10.45 -4.59 -7.61
CA MET A 33 9.21 -5.24 -7.16
C MET A 33 8.77 -4.74 -5.79
N VAL A 34 9.68 -4.67 -4.81
CA VAL A 34 9.40 -4.21 -3.45
C VAL A 34 8.92 -2.76 -3.45
N LYS A 35 9.54 -1.90 -4.26
CA LYS A 35 9.09 -0.52 -4.45
C LYS A 35 7.63 -0.47 -4.93
N THR A 36 7.30 -1.19 -6.02
CA THR A 36 5.94 -1.20 -6.57
C THR A 36 4.92 -1.77 -5.57
N LEU A 37 5.26 -2.83 -4.84
CA LEU A 37 4.38 -3.42 -3.81
C LEU A 37 4.18 -2.48 -2.63
N THR A 38 5.21 -1.74 -2.22
CA THR A 38 5.12 -0.73 -1.15
C THR A 38 4.21 0.43 -1.58
N GLU A 39 4.37 0.91 -2.81
CA GLU A 39 3.47 1.91 -3.40
C GLU A 39 2.03 1.40 -3.46
N SER A 40 1.81 0.14 -3.88
CA SER A 40 0.49 -0.48 -3.94
C SER A 40 -0.18 -0.58 -2.56
N ALA A 41 0.56 -1.03 -1.53
CA ALA A 41 0.07 -1.08 -0.16
C ALA A 41 -0.28 0.31 0.37
N THR A 42 0.52 1.33 0.03
CA THR A 42 0.25 2.73 0.37
C THR A 42 -1.01 3.24 -0.33
N GLN A 43 -1.24 2.88 -1.59
CA GLN A 43 -2.45 3.27 -2.32
C GLN A 43 -3.71 2.64 -1.75
N LEU A 44 -3.64 1.40 -1.24
CA LEU A 44 -4.74 0.80 -0.51
C LEU A 44 -5.04 1.54 0.80
N ASP A 45 -4.00 1.89 1.57
CA ASP A 45 -4.18 2.68 2.81
C ASP A 45 -4.76 4.07 2.49
N LYS A 46 -4.38 4.70 1.37
CA LYS A 46 -4.99 5.96 0.89
C LYS A 46 -6.43 5.81 0.41
N ALA A 47 -6.75 4.72 -0.30
CA ALA A 47 -8.11 4.46 -0.76
C ALA A 47 -9.09 4.38 0.41
N GLU A 48 -8.68 3.76 1.52
CA GLU A 48 -9.44 3.74 2.77
C GLU A 48 -9.71 5.15 3.30
N MET A 49 -8.68 6.00 3.36
CA MET A 49 -8.84 7.39 3.79
C MET A 49 -9.80 8.16 2.88
N HIS A 50 -9.71 7.97 1.56
CA HIS A 50 -10.61 8.63 0.61
C HIS A 50 -12.08 8.23 0.82
N TRP A 51 -12.36 6.95 1.09
CA TRP A 51 -13.72 6.51 1.41
C TRP A 51 -14.25 7.13 2.70
N GLN A 52 -13.42 7.21 3.74
CA GLN A 52 -13.78 7.87 5.00
C GLN A 52 -14.08 9.36 4.78
N THR A 53 -13.23 10.06 4.03
CA THR A 53 -13.46 11.46 3.65
C THR A 53 -14.76 11.63 2.87
N LEU A 54 -15.02 10.76 1.88
CA LEU A 54 -16.23 10.82 1.06
C LEU A 54 -17.49 10.68 1.92
N PHE A 55 -17.53 9.72 2.84
CA PHE A 55 -18.69 9.55 3.74
C PHE A 55 -18.88 10.75 4.66
N ALA A 56 -17.80 11.30 5.20
CA ALA A 56 -17.84 12.51 6.04
C ALA A 56 -18.37 13.73 5.26
N GLU A 57 -17.92 13.94 4.01
CA GLU A 57 -18.38 15.04 3.14
C GLU A 57 -19.87 14.90 2.76
N GLN A 58 -20.30 13.68 2.43
CA GLN A 58 -21.71 13.39 2.13
C GLN A 58 -22.61 13.70 3.33
N LYS A 59 -22.19 13.25 4.51
CA LYS A 59 -22.89 13.54 5.77
C LYS A 59 -22.94 15.04 6.04
N GLN A 60 -21.81 15.74 5.96
CA GLN A 60 -21.75 17.19 6.20
C GLN A 60 -22.65 17.97 5.24
N THR A 61 -22.71 17.56 3.97
CA THR A 61 -23.59 18.19 2.98
C THR A 61 -25.05 17.97 3.34
N ALA A 62 -25.44 16.75 3.70
CA ALA A 62 -26.80 16.44 4.14
C ALA A 62 -27.19 17.19 5.43
N GLU A 63 -26.27 17.29 6.40
CA GLU A 63 -26.47 18.02 7.66
C GLU A 63 -26.65 19.52 7.40
N ASN A 64 -25.76 20.12 6.61
CA ASN A 64 -25.86 21.53 6.24
C ASN A 64 -27.18 21.81 5.54
N PHE A 65 -27.58 20.95 4.61
CA PHE A 65 -28.85 21.11 3.90
C PHE A 65 -30.04 21.00 4.86
N ALA A 66 -30.09 19.95 5.69
CA ALA A 66 -31.18 19.73 6.64
C ALA A 66 -31.33 20.88 7.65
N ASN A 67 -30.23 21.53 8.04
CA ASN A 67 -30.19 22.61 9.01
C ASN A 67 -30.50 23.99 8.40
N LEU A 68 -30.06 24.24 7.16
CA LEU A 68 -30.14 25.56 6.52
C LEU A 68 -31.34 25.71 5.58
N TYR A 69 -31.89 24.61 5.08
CA TYR A 69 -33.09 24.64 4.24
C TYR A 69 -34.27 25.20 5.03
N PRO A 70 -34.98 26.24 4.56
CA PRO A 70 -35.93 27.01 5.36
C PRO A 70 -37.25 26.29 5.65
N ASP A 71 -37.70 25.41 4.75
CA ASP A 71 -39.04 24.81 4.81
C ASP A 71 -39.04 23.44 5.50
N ASP A 72 -40.13 23.14 6.21
CA ASP A 72 -40.33 21.84 6.88
C ASP A 72 -41.14 20.87 6.01
N ASP A 73 -40.57 20.49 4.87
CA ASP A 73 -41.21 19.66 3.86
C ASP A 73 -40.50 18.31 3.65
N ASP A 74 -40.91 17.59 2.60
CA ASP A 74 -40.33 16.30 2.26
C ASP A 74 -38.86 16.38 1.85
N LEU A 75 -38.39 17.50 1.29
CA LEU A 75 -36.99 17.69 0.94
C LEU A 75 -36.13 17.78 2.20
N ARG A 76 -36.58 18.51 3.24
CA ARG A 76 -35.90 18.52 4.55
C ARG A 76 -35.87 17.13 5.19
N LYS A 77 -36.97 16.37 5.11
CA LYS A 77 -37.03 14.99 5.64
C LYS A 77 -36.02 14.08 4.93
N ILE A 78 -35.95 14.15 3.60
CA ILE A 78 -34.97 13.39 2.82
C ILE A 78 -33.54 13.78 3.17
N ALA A 79 -33.26 15.07 3.39
CA ALA A 79 -31.94 15.52 3.86
C ALA A 79 -31.58 14.92 5.22
N LYS A 80 -32.52 14.90 6.19
CA LYS A 80 -32.32 14.21 7.49
C LYS A 80 -32.07 12.71 7.31
N THR A 81 -32.85 12.04 6.45
CA THR A 81 -32.61 10.62 6.10
C THR A 81 -31.22 10.42 5.50
N ALA A 82 -30.73 11.34 4.66
CA ALA A 82 -29.39 11.25 4.10
C ALA A 82 -28.30 11.36 5.18
N VAL A 83 -28.48 12.17 6.23
CA VAL A 83 -27.58 12.22 7.40
C VAL A 83 -27.52 10.86 8.10
N GLU A 84 -28.68 10.28 8.40
CA GLU A 84 -28.78 8.99 9.09
C GLU A 84 -28.15 7.85 8.27
N VAL A 85 -28.46 7.81 6.98
CA VAL A 85 -27.95 6.81 6.03
C VAL A 85 -26.44 6.90 5.91
N THR A 86 -25.88 8.09 5.70
CA THR A 86 -24.42 8.27 5.55
C THR A 86 -23.66 7.95 6.82
N ALA A 87 -24.19 8.31 7.99
CA ALA A 87 -23.62 7.92 9.28
C ALA A 87 -23.65 6.40 9.51
N GLU A 88 -24.69 5.70 9.06
CA GLU A 88 -24.79 4.25 9.13
C GLU A 88 -23.84 3.54 8.14
N VAL A 89 -23.64 4.09 6.94
CA VAL A 89 -22.63 3.60 5.99
C VAL A 89 -21.23 3.69 6.59
N GLU A 90 -20.87 4.86 7.14
CA GLU A 90 -19.57 5.08 7.78
C GLU A 90 -19.33 4.06 8.91
N ARG A 91 -20.33 3.88 9.79
CA ARG A 91 -20.27 2.94 10.92
C ARG A 91 -20.13 1.49 10.47
N SER A 92 -20.97 1.04 9.55
CA SER A 92 -20.98 -0.34 9.06
C SER A 92 -19.70 -0.70 8.29
N ALA A 93 -19.20 0.23 7.46
CA ALA A 93 -17.91 0.08 6.79
C ALA A 93 -16.77 -0.08 7.81
N ALA A 94 -16.70 0.81 8.82
CA ALA A 94 -15.68 0.76 9.86
C ALA A 94 -15.73 -0.55 10.68
N GLN A 95 -16.92 -1.03 11.03
CA GLN A 95 -17.09 -2.28 11.79
C GLN A 95 -16.66 -3.53 11.00
N SER A 96 -16.97 -3.57 9.70
CA SER A 96 -16.66 -4.73 8.84
C SER A 96 -15.19 -4.82 8.43
N ARG A 97 -14.43 -3.73 8.58
CA ARG A 97 -13.06 -3.58 8.06
C ARG A 97 -12.10 -4.64 8.57
N GLU A 98 -11.97 -4.80 9.89
CA GLU A 98 -10.96 -5.71 10.47
C GLU A 98 -11.21 -7.18 10.12
N SER A 99 -12.46 -7.56 9.96
CA SER A 99 -12.89 -8.90 9.53
C SER A 99 -12.86 -9.09 8.01
N SER A 100 -12.55 -8.05 7.23
CA SER A 100 -12.65 -8.11 5.78
C SER A 100 -11.54 -8.97 5.14
N THR A 101 -11.89 -9.63 4.04
CA THR A 101 -10.96 -10.44 3.26
C THR A 101 -9.78 -9.60 2.72
N TYR A 102 -10.02 -8.35 2.33
CA TYR A 102 -8.95 -7.51 1.78
C TYR A 102 -7.89 -7.15 2.84
N VAL A 103 -8.29 -6.93 4.09
CA VAL A 103 -7.34 -6.69 5.20
C VAL A 103 -6.50 -7.93 5.46
N ALA A 104 -7.10 -9.12 5.46
CA ALA A 104 -6.38 -10.38 5.63
C ALA A 104 -5.35 -10.61 4.49
N ILE A 105 -5.74 -10.35 3.24
CA ILE A 105 -4.83 -10.45 2.09
C ILE A 105 -3.71 -9.40 2.17
N ASN A 106 -4.04 -8.15 2.50
CA ASN A 106 -3.06 -7.07 2.61
C ASN A 106 -2.04 -7.33 3.75
N LYS A 107 -2.44 -8.00 4.84
CA LYS A 107 -1.51 -8.45 5.89
C LYS A 107 -0.44 -9.39 5.34
N GLN A 108 -0.78 -10.27 4.39
CA GLN A 108 0.21 -11.14 3.73
C GLN A 108 1.18 -10.35 2.86
N VAL A 109 0.70 -9.34 2.12
CA VAL A 109 1.57 -8.44 1.34
C VAL A 109 2.53 -7.68 2.25
N LYS A 110 2.03 -7.12 3.36
CA LYS A 110 2.85 -6.41 4.36
C LYS A 110 3.87 -7.34 5.03
N ALA A 111 3.52 -8.61 5.29
CA ALA A 111 4.44 -9.62 5.81
C ALA A 111 5.55 -9.95 4.80
N PHE A 112 5.24 -10.10 3.51
CA PHE A 112 6.23 -10.30 2.47
C PHE A 112 7.20 -9.11 2.33
N LEU A 113 6.68 -7.88 2.43
CA LEU A 113 7.52 -6.67 2.48
C LEU A 113 8.42 -6.64 3.73
N ALA A 114 7.98 -7.21 4.85
CA ALA A 114 8.81 -7.35 6.04
C ALA A 114 9.90 -8.42 5.87
N GLU A 115 9.60 -9.54 5.19
CA GLU A 115 10.59 -10.59 4.85
C GLU A 115 11.75 -10.02 4.03
N TYR A 116 11.49 -9.05 3.14
CA TYR A 116 12.56 -8.37 2.38
C TYR A 116 13.62 -7.70 3.27
N LYS A 117 13.26 -7.22 4.47
CA LYS A 117 14.24 -6.61 5.40
C LYS A 117 15.29 -7.62 5.87
N THR A 118 14.92 -8.89 5.99
CA THR A 118 15.87 -9.98 6.29
C THR A 118 16.85 -10.13 5.13
N LEU A 119 16.36 -10.16 3.90
CA LEU A 119 17.18 -10.27 2.69
C LEU A 119 18.13 -9.06 2.52
N GLU A 120 17.69 -7.85 2.88
CA GLU A 120 18.56 -6.67 2.91
C GLU A 120 19.70 -6.79 3.92
N SER A 121 19.45 -7.43 5.07
CA SER A 121 20.50 -7.68 6.07
C SER A 121 21.55 -8.65 5.54
N GLU A 122 21.14 -9.66 4.77
CA GLU A 122 22.05 -10.60 4.10
C GLU A 122 22.91 -9.89 3.03
N TYR A 123 22.32 -8.96 2.27
CA TYR A 123 23.09 -8.15 1.30
C TYR A 123 24.20 -7.34 1.98
N LYS A 124 23.95 -6.84 3.18
CA LYS A 124 24.94 -6.11 3.96
C LYS A 124 26.07 -7.04 4.41
N GLN A 125 25.74 -8.23 4.93
CA GLN A 125 26.74 -9.23 5.31
C GLN A 125 27.60 -9.65 4.12
N LEU A 126 26.99 -9.83 2.95
CA LEU A 126 27.70 -10.14 1.72
C LEU A 126 28.66 -9.03 1.31
N THR A 127 28.24 -7.76 1.44
CA THR A 127 29.10 -6.60 1.18
C THR A 127 30.29 -6.54 2.13
N ASP A 128 30.08 -6.88 3.41
CA ASP A 128 31.14 -6.92 4.42
C ASP A 128 32.15 -8.06 4.14
N ALA A 129 31.66 -9.23 3.74
CA ALA A 129 32.50 -10.36 3.32
C ALA A 129 33.32 -10.03 2.07
N LYS A 130 32.70 -9.40 1.07
CA LYS A 130 33.41 -8.91 -0.13
C LYS A 130 34.52 -7.93 0.22
N THR A 131 34.22 -6.97 1.10
CA THR A 131 35.21 -5.97 1.55
C THR A 131 36.41 -6.62 2.23
N GLU A 132 36.17 -7.69 3.00
CA GLU A 132 37.23 -8.44 3.67
C GLU A 132 38.10 -9.24 2.70
N PHE A 133 37.47 -9.92 1.74
CA PHE A 133 38.15 -10.59 0.64
C PHE A 133 39.05 -9.62 -0.17
N GLU A 134 38.51 -8.47 -0.59
CA GLU A 134 39.28 -7.47 -1.36
C GLU A 134 40.44 -6.85 -0.55
N MET A 135 40.25 -6.68 0.76
CA MET A 135 41.31 -6.21 1.65
C MET A 135 42.48 -7.20 1.70
N TYR A 136 42.21 -8.50 1.87
CA TYR A 136 43.27 -9.50 1.92
C TYR A 136 43.91 -9.72 0.55
N ARG A 137 43.16 -9.63 -0.54
CA ARG A 137 43.69 -9.64 -1.91
C ARG A 137 44.76 -8.58 -2.10
N LYS A 138 44.40 -7.32 -1.83
CA LYS A 138 45.33 -6.19 -1.95
C LYS A 138 46.54 -6.34 -1.02
N LYS A 139 46.33 -6.84 0.19
CA LYS A 139 47.41 -7.07 1.14
C LYS A 139 48.39 -8.14 0.67
N CYS A 140 47.91 -9.20 0.01
CA CYS A 140 48.79 -10.20 -0.62
C CYS A 140 49.56 -9.57 -1.78
N ASP A 141 48.88 -8.85 -2.68
CA ASP A 141 49.51 -8.14 -3.81
C ASP A 141 50.62 -7.17 -3.35
N ASP A 142 50.36 -6.41 -2.27
CA ASP A 142 51.31 -5.45 -1.71
C ASP A 142 52.51 -6.13 -1.05
N LEU A 143 52.32 -7.28 -0.40
CA LEU A 143 53.38 -8.05 0.26
C LEU A 143 54.28 -8.77 -0.76
N GLU A 144 53.71 -9.30 -1.83
CA GLU A 144 54.47 -9.94 -2.92
C GLU A 144 55.35 -8.95 -3.69
N LYS A 145 54.90 -7.68 -3.81
CA LYS A 145 55.66 -6.59 -4.46
C LYS A 145 56.64 -5.88 -3.53
N ALA A 146 56.73 -6.29 -2.26
CA ALA A 146 57.59 -5.61 -1.29
C ALA A 146 59.08 -5.81 -1.61
N ARG A 147 59.89 -4.76 -1.42
CA ARG A 147 61.34 -4.79 -1.67
C ARG A 147 62.09 -5.82 -0.83
N ARG A 148 61.53 -6.22 0.32
CA ARG A 148 62.03 -7.29 1.20
C ARG A 148 60.85 -8.18 1.60
N PRO A 149 60.61 -9.28 0.87
CA PRO A 149 59.52 -10.20 1.17
C PRO A 149 59.74 -10.89 2.52
N ASP A 150 58.67 -10.99 3.31
CA ASP A 150 58.61 -11.78 4.55
C ASP A 150 57.72 -12.98 4.27
N GLU A 151 58.32 -14.15 4.05
CA GLU A 151 57.63 -15.37 3.62
C GLU A 151 56.58 -15.83 4.64
N GLU A 152 56.86 -15.73 5.95
CA GLU A 152 55.91 -16.11 7.00
C GLU A 152 54.71 -15.16 7.04
N ARG A 153 54.94 -13.86 6.80
CA ARG A 153 53.86 -12.89 6.69
C ARG A 153 53.06 -13.05 5.40
N ILE A 154 53.69 -13.40 4.29
CA ILE A 154 53.01 -13.70 3.03
C ILE A 154 52.09 -14.90 3.23
N LEU A 155 52.62 -16.03 3.74
CA LEU A 155 51.87 -17.25 3.97
C LEU A 155 50.64 -17.02 4.86
N ARG A 156 50.81 -16.30 5.98
CA ARG A 156 49.69 -15.98 6.89
C ARG A 156 48.58 -15.13 6.25
N ASN A 157 48.92 -14.24 5.32
CA ASN A 157 47.91 -13.43 4.63
C ASN A 157 47.29 -14.17 3.45
N ALA A 158 48.02 -15.09 2.81
CA ALA A 158 47.47 -16.01 1.81
C ALA A 158 46.39 -16.91 2.42
N THR A 159 46.63 -17.51 3.61
CA THR A 159 45.60 -18.30 4.31
C THR A 159 44.35 -17.47 4.61
N LYS A 160 44.51 -16.23 5.10
CA LYS A 160 43.37 -15.33 5.37
C LYS A 160 42.65 -14.90 4.11
N PHE A 161 43.36 -14.75 3.01
CA PHE A 161 42.78 -14.48 1.70
C PHE A 161 41.92 -15.67 1.25
N ASP A 162 42.42 -16.89 1.34
CA ASP A 162 41.68 -18.10 0.97
C ASP A 162 40.43 -18.30 1.84
N GLU A 163 40.54 -18.09 3.16
CA GLU A 163 39.41 -18.13 4.10
C GLU A 163 38.35 -17.07 3.76
N ALA A 164 38.77 -15.82 3.50
CA ALA A 164 37.87 -14.73 3.16
C ALA A 164 37.21 -14.93 1.79
N LYS A 165 37.94 -15.48 0.82
CA LYS A 165 37.43 -15.84 -0.50
C LYS A 165 36.37 -16.93 -0.41
N LEU A 166 36.67 -18.03 0.27
CA LEU A 166 35.73 -19.13 0.46
C LEU A 166 34.45 -18.66 1.16
N SER A 167 34.59 -17.84 2.22
CA SER A 167 33.46 -17.24 2.93
C SER A 167 32.61 -16.34 2.02
N TYR A 168 33.24 -15.49 1.21
CA TYR A 168 32.52 -14.66 0.25
C TYR A 168 31.77 -15.50 -0.80
N GLU A 169 32.42 -16.49 -1.41
CA GLU A 169 31.82 -17.36 -2.43
C GLU A 169 30.61 -18.14 -1.89
N GLN A 170 30.73 -18.74 -0.69
CA GLN A 170 29.62 -19.44 -0.02
C GLN A 170 28.46 -18.50 0.31
N ASN A 171 28.76 -17.28 0.76
CA ASN A 171 27.75 -16.27 1.06
C ASN A 171 27.04 -15.79 -0.20
N VAL A 172 27.76 -15.56 -1.31
CA VAL A 172 27.16 -15.19 -2.61
C VAL A 172 26.14 -16.25 -3.03
N GLU A 173 26.53 -17.52 -3.02
CA GLU A 173 25.66 -18.62 -3.45
C GLU A 173 24.41 -18.71 -2.57
N THR A 174 24.58 -18.66 -1.25
CA THR A 174 23.48 -18.69 -0.28
C THR A 174 22.49 -17.52 -0.52
N VAL A 175 23.01 -16.31 -0.66
CA VAL A 175 22.19 -15.11 -0.89
C VAL A 175 21.45 -15.19 -2.23
N ILE A 176 22.10 -15.68 -3.29
CA ILE A 176 21.44 -15.87 -4.60
C ILE A 176 20.29 -16.88 -4.48
N GLN A 177 20.46 -17.97 -3.72
CA GLN A 177 19.38 -18.94 -3.50
C GLN A 177 18.21 -18.30 -2.75
N HIS A 178 18.48 -17.54 -1.69
CA HIS A 178 17.43 -16.80 -0.96
C HIS A 178 16.73 -15.77 -1.86
N GLN A 179 17.47 -15.03 -2.69
CA GLN A 179 16.90 -14.12 -3.70
C GLN A 179 15.97 -14.85 -4.67
N LYS A 180 16.37 -16.01 -5.18
CA LYS A 180 15.55 -16.83 -6.09
C LYS A 180 14.26 -17.28 -5.41
N GLN A 181 14.34 -17.79 -4.18
CA GLN A 181 13.18 -18.22 -3.40
C GLN A 181 12.23 -17.07 -3.09
N PHE A 182 12.77 -15.91 -2.69
CA PHE A 182 12.01 -14.70 -2.46
C PHE A 182 11.31 -14.21 -3.73
N TYR A 183 12.05 -14.12 -4.85
CA TYR A 183 11.54 -13.65 -6.13
C TYR A 183 10.55 -14.64 -6.78
N ALA A 184 10.60 -15.93 -6.44
CA ALA A 184 9.62 -16.91 -6.91
C ALA A 184 8.19 -16.56 -6.48
N LYS A 185 8.01 -15.94 -5.30
CA LYS A 185 6.72 -15.53 -4.73
C LYS A 185 6.07 -14.34 -5.46
N ARG A 186 6.80 -13.64 -6.34
CA ARG A 186 6.41 -12.35 -6.92
C ARG A 186 5.00 -12.31 -7.53
N LYS A 187 4.63 -13.35 -8.29
CA LYS A 187 3.35 -13.36 -9.03
C LYS A 187 2.16 -13.34 -8.08
N GLU A 188 2.23 -14.17 -7.04
CA GLU A 188 1.15 -14.29 -6.06
C GLU A 188 1.05 -13.05 -5.18
N VAL A 189 2.18 -12.43 -4.81
CA VAL A 189 2.14 -11.21 -4.00
C VAL A 189 1.59 -10.01 -4.79
N PHE A 190 1.94 -9.87 -6.08
CA PHE A 190 1.30 -8.86 -6.94
C PHE A 190 -0.18 -9.11 -7.12
N ARG A 191 -0.58 -10.37 -7.32
CA ARG A 191 -2.00 -10.75 -7.39
C ARG A 191 -2.73 -10.38 -6.09
N ALA A 192 -2.15 -10.70 -4.94
CA ALA A 192 -2.69 -10.36 -3.63
C ALA A 192 -2.87 -8.85 -3.46
N ALA A 193 -1.85 -8.05 -3.82
CA ALA A 193 -1.91 -6.59 -3.74
C ALA A 193 -2.99 -5.99 -4.67
N PHE A 194 -3.11 -6.50 -5.90
CA PHE A 194 -4.12 -6.04 -6.84
C PHE A 194 -5.54 -6.42 -6.38
N VAL A 195 -5.73 -7.66 -5.94
CA VAL A 195 -7.04 -8.16 -5.48
C VAL A 195 -7.48 -7.44 -4.21
N SER A 196 -6.59 -7.24 -3.23
CA SER A 196 -6.96 -6.54 -2.00
C SER A 196 -7.39 -5.10 -2.26
N TYR A 197 -6.75 -4.41 -3.22
CA TYR A 197 -7.16 -3.07 -3.62
C TYR A 197 -8.61 -3.01 -4.10
N TRP A 198 -9.00 -3.90 -5.03
CA TRP A 198 -10.35 -3.90 -5.58
C TRP A 198 -11.40 -4.44 -4.61
N LEU A 199 -11.05 -5.42 -3.77
CA LEU A 199 -11.94 -5.90 -2.72
C LEU A 199 -12.25 -4.81 -1.68
N ALA A 200 -11.29 -3.93 -1.37
CA ALA A 200 -11.52 -2.80 -0.48
C ALA A 200 -12.56 -1.84 -1.06
N HIS A 201 -12.42 -1.47 -2.34
CA HIS A 201 -13.41 -0.63 -3.04
C HIS A 201 -14.78 -1.30 -3.11
N GLY A 202 -14.82 -2.59 -3.46
CA GLY A 202 -16.06 -3.36 -3.51
C GLY A 202 -16.82 -3.32 -2.18
N MET A 203 -16.12 -3.56 -1.07
CA MET A 203 -16.71 -3.51 0.27
C MET A 203 -17.36 -2.15 0.56
N HIS A 204 -16.64 -1.05 0.33
CA HIS A 204 -17.17 0.30 0.58
C HIS A 204 -18.35 0.63 -0.34
N MET A 205 -18.30 0.24 -1.62
CA MET A 205 -19.42 0.41 -2.54
C MET A 205 -20.65 -0.40 -2.12
N ASP A 206 -20.46 -1.61 -1.60
CA ASP A 206 -21.57 -2.46 -1.14
C ASP A 206 -22.26 -1.86 0.08
N HIS A 207 -21.50 -1.34 1.05
CA HIS A 207 -22.07 -0.62 2.20
C HIS A 207 -22.86 0.61 1.77
N LEU A 208 -22.31 1.42 0.86
CA LEU A 208 -23.01 2.58 0.32
C LEU A 208 -24.31 2.17 -0.38
N LYS A 209 -24.27 1.20 -1.30
CA LYS A 209 -25.44 0.72 -2.05
C LYS A 209 -26.52 0.16 -1.13
N ALA A 210 -26.15 -0.55 -0.08
CA ALA A 210 -27.09 -1.16 0.84
C ALA A 210 -27.95 -0.15 1.59
N LYS A 211 -27.47 1.10 1.76
CA LYS A 211 -28.13 2.10 2.62
C LYS A 211 -28.65 3.32 1.85
N ILE A 212 -28.03 3.68 0.72
CA ILE A 212 -28.37 4.92 -0.03
C ILE A 212 -29.72 4.88 -0.77
N GLY A 213 -30.39 3.72 -0.78
CA GLY A 213 -31.64 3.47 -1.51
C GLY A 213 -32.70 4.58 -1.41
N PRO A 214 -33.12 4.99 -0.19
CA PRO A 214 -34.15 6.03 -0.03
C PRO A 214 -33.78 7.38 -0.63
N VAL A 215 -32.53 7.81 -0.44
CA VAL A 215 -32.01 9.08 -0.97
C VAL A 215 -31.93 9.05 -2.50
N ASN A 216 -31.43 7.93 -3.05
CA ASN A 216 -31.34 7.75 -4.49
C ASN A 216 -32.72 7.66 -5.15
N ALA A 217 -33.68 6.98 -4.52
CA ALA A 217 -35.05 6.90 -5.01
C ALA A 217 -35.70 8.28 -5.10
N TYR A 218 -35.53 9.14 -4.09
CA TYR A 218 -35.98 10.52 -4.13
C TYR A 218 -35.32 11.30 -5.27
N ALA A 219 -33.98 11.28 -5.35
CA ALA A 219 -33.25 11.97 -6.41
C ALA A 219 -33.69 11.54 -7.81
N LYS A 220 -33.90 10.23 -8.02
CA LYS A 220 -34.41 9.69 -9.28
C LYS A 220 -35.85 10.09 -9.58
N SER A 221 -36.70 10.20 -8.56
CA SER A 221 -38.08 10.67 -8.75
C SER A 221 -38.14 12.12 -9.24
N CYS A 222 -37.16 12.96 -8.85
CA CYS A 222 -37.08 14.37 -9.24
C CYS A 222 -36.28 14.61 -10.53
N GLU A 223 -35.47 13.64 -10.98
CA GLU A 223 -34.48 13.80 -12.06
C GLU A 223 -35.10 14.38 -13.34
N LYS A 224 -36.19 13.78 -13.83
CA LYS A 224 -36.83 14.19 -15.09
C LYS A 224 -37.42 15.61 -15.01
N ASP A 225 -38.00 15.96 -13.86
CA ASP A 225 -38.65 17.26 -13.66
C ASP A 225 -37.62 18.37 -13.52
N LEU A 226 -36.54 18.12 -12.75
CA LEU A 226 -35.46 19.08 -12.53
C LEU A 226 -34.61 19.33 -13.79
N VAL A 227 -34.40 18.31 -14.64
CA VAL A 227 -33.65 18.49 -15.91
C VAL A 227 -34.37 19.45 -16.86
N ASN A 228 -35.69 19.50 -16.83
CA ASN A 228 -36.50 20.36 -17.69
C ASN A 228 -36.90 21.69 -17.02
N LEU A 229 -36.47 21.91 -15.77
CA LEU A 229 -36.85 23.09 -15.01
C LEU A 229 -36.04 24.31 -15.45
N ASN A 230 -36.72 25.32 -16.00
CA ASN A 230 -36.13 26.64 -16.18
C ASN A 230 -36.35 27.48 -14.92
N ILE A 231 -35.38 27.43 -13.99
CA ILE A 231 -35.45 28.14 -12.71
C ILE A 231 -35.70 29.65 -12.90
N ALA A 232 -35.15 30.27 -13.95
CA ALA A 232 -35.33 31.70 -14.23
C ALA A 232 -36.77 32.06 -14.64
N SER A 233 -37.61 31.08 -14.99
CA SER A 233 -39.01 31.29 -15.36
C SER A 233 -39.99 31.17 -14.19
N ILE A 234 -39.53 30.73 -13.01
CA ILE A 234 -40.35 30.59 -11.81
C ILE A 234 -40.66 31.98 -11.25
N ARG A 235 -41.93 32.30 -11.03
CA ARG A 235 -42.38 33.57 -10.43
C ARG A 235 -43.17 33.28 -9.15
N GLY A 236 -42.64 33.70 -7.99
CA GLY A 236 -43.26 33.46 -6.68
C GLY A 236 -43.32 31.97 -6.30
N ASP A 237 -44.11 31.63 -5.29
CA ASP A 237 -44.34 30.24 -4.83
C ASP A 237 -45.29 29.45 -5.76
N GLU A 238 -45.78 30.08 -6.83
CA GLU A 238 -46.73 29.48 -7.74
C GLU A 238 -45.98 28.67 -8.81
N ASN A 239 -46.13 27.34 -8.75
CA ASN A 239 -45.68 26.30 -9.70
C ASN A 239 -44.45 25.47 -9.32
N LEU A 240 -44.18 25.21 -8.04
CA LEU A 240 -43.44 24.00 -7.69
C LEU A 240 -44.41 22.82 -7.74
N HIS A 241 -44.39 22.10 -8.87
CA HIS A 241 -45.04 20.79 -8.99
C HIS A 241 -44.60 19.93 -7.80
N THR A 242 -45.55 19.59 -6.93
CA THR A 242 -45.38 18.41 -6.08
C THR A 242 -45.14 17.24 -7.02
N PRO A 243 -44.13 16.37 -6.79
CA PRO A 243 -43.93 15.20 -7.62
C PRO A 243 -45.28 14.47 -7.73
N SER A 244 -45.70 14.18 -8.96
CA SER A 244 -47.06 13.67 -9.25
C SER A 244 -47.44 12.60 -8.23
N LYS A 245 -48.70 12.60 -7.76
CA LYS A 245 -49.35 11.82 -6.67
C LYS A 245 -49.09 10.29 -6.59
N GLY A 246 -47.87 9.84 -6.82
CA GLY A 246 -47.37 8.47 -6.80
C GLY A 246 -46.09 8.32 -5.97
N ALA A 247 -45.43 9.42 -5.58
CA ALA A 247 -44.32 9.40 -4.62
C ALA A 247 -44.85 9.31 -3.17
N ARG A 248 -45.55 8.22 -2.84
CA ARG A 248 -45.60 7.82 -1.42
C ARG A 248 -44.20 7.33 -1.07
N LEU A 249 -43.64 7.85 0.03
CA LEU A 249 -42.51 7.19 0.69
C LEU A 249 -42.78 5.67 0.72
N PRO A 250 -41.81 4.81 0.37
CA PRO A 250 -41.97 3.38 0.53
C PRO A 250 -42.51 3.09 1.93
N ARG A 251 -43.58 2.28 2.01
CA ARG A 251 -44.32 1.98 3.24
C ARG A 251 -43.43 1.43 4.37
N GLU A 252 -42.20 1.01 4.04
CA GLU A 252 -41.18 0.50 4.96
C GLU A 252 -40.54 1.58 5.84
N LEU A 253 -40.71 2.88 5.54
CA LEU A 253 -40.25 3.97 6.43
C LEU A 253 -41.30 4.35 7.50
N ALA A 254 -42.49 3.75 7.49
CA ALA A 254 -43.57 4.07 8.44
C ALA A 254 -43.70 3.07 9.60
N THR A 255 -42.96 1.95 9.57
CA THR A 255 -42.96 0.96 10.66
C THR A 255 -41.56 0.81 11.21
N GLY A 256 -41.25 1.62 12.23
CA GLY A 256 -40.31 1.18 13.25
C GLY A 256 -40.87 -0.07 13.93
N VAL A 257 -40.04 -1.13 13.97
CA VAL A 257 -40.11 -2.30 14.87
C VAL A 257 -41.25 -3.30 14.62
N ALA A 258 -40.90 -4.48 14.09
CA ALA A 258 -41.01 -5.78 14.79
C ALA A 258 -40.86 -6.98 13.81
N LEU A 259 -39.65 -7.53 13.70
CA LEU A 259 -39.25 -8.92 13.98
C LEU A 259 -37.81 -9.15 13.52
#